data_AF-A0AAJ2S8B8-F1
#
_entry.id   AF-A0AAJ2S8B8-F1
#
_cell.length_a   1.000
_cell.length_b   1.000
_cell.length_c   1.000
_cell.angle_alpha   90.00
_cell.angle_beta   90.00
_cell.angle_gamma   90.00
#
_symmetry.space_group_name_H-M   'P 1'
#
loop_
_entity.id
_entity.type
_entity.pdbx_description
1 polymer ?
#
loop_
_entity_poly.entity_id
_entity_poly.type
_entity_poly.pdbx_seq_one_letter_code
_entity_poly.pdbx_strand_id
1 'polypeptide(L)'
;MKTKYVIKGIIATVLLTFIFSNTSCESYTEELNDGIGNTREFSPIGLDAKIRNQTFVELNWTVNEAADHYVVQFSADDPDFKTIFKTVEVTGDKLPLRVQLEGETVYSIRVKAITTGLEDSKWSVTTATTLSEQLFIASIDGDIDAKQATLRWLPNSNVTEIVLNPGAIKHTITAEEKVSGIAVVTGLTAETLYTADLLNGTKKRGTKDFTTGIDIGTGILVKSTDDLLQKIAQAASGAILVLEPGDYTQANQTGEITLNKSITLRGLRSFNKPKLHVNFLMTTGAGDVSLIDLDLKGDKIVGTTQVSVVKYNNNTVTYGALLFSGCNIHDYGVSLISANLNAAKIPSIIVENSIITNVLTSGGEFIDVRGSHVGQLTLKNSTFNNCATARAFIRLDAGLTGLTANILIDACTISNPNMLGTAAFSLLYARFVSNVITVRKTLFANTPAPYTREIVTANPTFTGNNYFNSPNLNGNPNALANNRPDAAGTALDPQFVSAATGDFTVKNQTLIDNQVGDPRWRQ
;
A
#
# COMPACT_ATOMS: atom_id res chain seq x y z
N MET A 1 54.79 -21.52 -63.41
CA MET A 1 53.55 -21.93 -64.11
C MET A 1 52.48 -22.56 -63.20
N LYS A 2 52.30 -22.12 -61.93
CA LYS A 2 51.23 -22.65 -61.04
C LYS A 2 50.21 -21.61 -60.56
N THR A 3 50.28 -20.35 -61.02
CA THR A 3 49.34 -19.29 -60.62
C THR A 3 48.19 -19.10 -61.62
N LYS A 4 48.35 -19.53 -62.88
CA LYS A 4 47.32 -19.39 -63.94
C LYS A 4 46.14 -20.38 -63.81
N TYR A 5 46.32 -21.48 -63.08
CA TYR A 5 45.27 -22.50 -62.92
C TYR A 5 44.38 -22.28 -61.68
N VAL A 6 44.82 -21.47 -60.71
CA VAL A 6 44.01 -21.12 -59.51
C VAL A 6 42.98 -20.04 -59.85
N ILE A 7 43.34 -19.06 -60.68
CA ILE A 7 42.43 -17.95 -61.06
C ILE A 7 41.31 -18.42 -62.00
N LYS A 8 41.56 -19.42 -62.87
CA LYS A 8 40.51 -20.02 -63.72
C LYS A 8 39.51 -20.88 -62.93
N GLY A 9 39.94 -21.50 -61.83
CA GLY A 9 39.04 -22.21 -60.92
C GLY A 9 38.10 -21.27 -60.17
N ILE A 10 38.63 -20.14 -59.65
CA ILE A 10 37.83 -19.19 -58.86
C ILE A 10 36.78 -18.45 -59.72
N ILE A 11 37.09 -18.09 -60.97
CA ILE A 11 36.12 -17.41 -61.85
C ILE A 11 35.01 -18.37 -62.33
N ALA A 12 35.33 -19.64 -62.58
CA ALA A 12 34.32 -20.64 -62.94
C ALA A 12 33.38 -20.98 -61.78
N THR A 13 33.87 -20.99 -60.53
CA THR A 13 33.05 -21.26 -59.35
C THR A 13 32.18 -20.07 -58.94
N VAL A 14 32.62 -18.83 -59.20
CA VAL A 14 31.82 -17.60 -58.96
C VAL A 14 30.75 -17.39 -60.03
N LEU A 15 30.97 -17.82 -61.28
CA LEU A 15 29.92 -17.78 -62.31
C LEU A 15 28.86 -18.89 -62.15
N LEU A 16 29.22 -20.05 -61.58
CA LEU A 16 28.25 -21.13 -61.31
C LEU A 16 27.38 -20.87 -60.08
N THR A 17 27.84 -20.06 -59.11
CA THR A 17 27.07 -19.71 -57.90
C THR A 17 26.11 -18.54 -58.08
N PHE A 18 26.24 -17.77 -59.18
CA PHE A 18 25.29 -16.70 -59.53
C PHE A 18 24.10 -17.17 -60.41
N ILE A 19 24.13 -18.40 -60.91
CA ILE A 19 23.07 -18.95 -61.79
C ILE A 19 22.07 -19.83 -60.99
N PHE A 20 22.40 -20.27 -59.77
CA PHE A 20 21.53 -21.10 -58.93
C PHE A 20 20.90 -20.39 -57.71
N SER A 21 21.07 -19.08 -57.56
CA SER A 21 20.49 -18.31 -56.44
C SER A 21 19.21 -17.53 -56.78
N ASN A 22 18.69 -17.63 -58.01
CA ASN A 22 17.43 -16.98 -58.43
C ASN A 22 16.37 -17.96 -58.94
N THR A 23 16.45 -19.24 -58.58
CA THR A 23 15.28 -20.12 -58.60
C THR A 23 14.75 -20.26 -57.18
N SER A 24 14.28 -19.13 -56.62
CA SER A 24 13.20 -19.21 -55.65
C SER A 24 12.00 -19.86 -56.35
N CYS A 25 11.34 -20.72 -55.61
CA CYS A 25 10.18 -21.49 -56.02
C CYS A 25 8.96 -20.56 -56.19
N GLU A 26 8.99 -19.61 -57.13
CA GLU A 26 7.88 -18.68 -57.38
C GLU A 26 6.98 -19.09 -58.56
N SER A 27 7.34 -20.10 -59.36
CA SER A 27 6.57 -20.45 -60.56
C SER A 27 5.82 -21.78 -60.54
N TYR A 28 5.68 -22.44 -59.38
CA TYR A 28 4.84 -23.65 -59.27
C TYR A 28 3.47 -23.41 -58.65
N THR A 29 3.10 -22.17 -58.31
CA THR A 29 1.81 -21.82 -57.72
C THR A 29 0.92 -20.93 -58.57
N GLU A 30 1.45 -20.22 -59.58
CA GLU A 30 0.64 -19.33 -60.42
C GLU A 30 -0.32 -20.12 -61.32
N GLU A 31 0.12 -21.22 -61.93
CA GLU A 31 -0.73 -22.05 -62.80
C GLU A 31 -1.72 -22.97 -62.06
N LEU A 32 -1.66 -23.04 -60.71
CA LEU A 32 -2.63 -23.79 -59.91
C LEU A 32 -3.84 -22.95 -59.46
N ASN A 33 -3.76 -21.63 -59.57
CA ASN A 33 -4.84 -20.70 -59.21
C ASN A 33 -5.65 -20.22 -60.42
N ASP A 34 -5.04 -20.12 -61.60
CA ASP A 34 -5.74 -19.66 -62.81
C ASP A 34 -6.40 -20.85 -63.53
N GLY A 35 -7.52 -21.33 -62.96
CA GLY A 35 -8.28 -22.45 -63.56
C GLY A 35 -9.11 -23.31 -62.61
N ILE A 36 -8.99 -23.13 -61.29
CA ILE A 36 -9.97 -23.69 -60.35
C ILE A 36 -11.10 -22.68 -60.29
N GLY A 37 -12.24 -22.99 -60.93
CA GLY A 37 -13.47 -22.20 -60.89
C GLY A 37 -14.05 -22.09 -59.49
N ASN A 38 -13.35 -21.39 -58.61
CA ASN A 38 -13.72 -21.23 -57.23
C ASN A 38 -14.85 -20.21 -57.18
N THR A 39 -16.05 -20.70 -56.86
CA THR A 39 -17.24 -19.85 -56.74
C THR A 39 -17.31 -19.16 -55.38
N ARG A 40 -16.32 -19.35 -54.49
CA ARG A 40 -16.34 -18.92 -53.09
C ARG A 40 -14.99 -18.42 -52.61
N GLU A 41 -14.97 -17.39 -51.79
CA GLU A 41 -13.74 -16.88 -51.18
C GLU A 41 -13.12 -17.88 -50.17
N PHE A 42 -11.79 -17.86 -50.05
CA PHE A 42 -11.06 -18.64 -49.06
C PHE A 42 -11.24 -18.09 -47.65
N SER A 43 -11.43 -19.00 -46.69
CA SER A 43 -11.57 -18.65 -45.28
C SER A 43 -10.28 -18.05 -44.72
N PRO A 44 -10.35 -17.02 -43.85
CA PRO A 44 -9.18 -16.48 -43.17
C PRO A 44 -8.45 -17.56 -42.37
N ILE A 45 -7.16 -17.72 -42.57
CA ILE A 45 -6.35 -18.72 -41.86
C ILE A 45 -5.46 -18.08 -40.80
N GLY A 46 -5.11 -18.84 -39.76
CA GLY A 46 -4.29 -18.36 -38.66
C GLY A 46 -4.99 -17.32 -37.78
N LEU A 47 -6.32 -17.43 -37.63
CA LEU A 47 -7.09 -16.56 -36.74
C LEU A 47 -6.63 -16.73 -35.29
N ASP A 48 -6.03 -15.68 -34.75
CA ASP A 48 -5.51 -15.57 -33.39
C ASP A 48 -6.25 -14.48 -32.62
N ALA A 49 -6.48 -14.71 -31.34
CA ALA A 49 -7.13 -13.77 -30.45
C ALA A 49 -6.30 -13.57 -29.17
N LYS A 50 -5.95 -12.32 -28.88
CA LYS A 50 -5.14 -11.95 -27.71
C LYS A 50 -5.86 -10.91 -26.88
N ILE A 51 -5.94 -11.16 -25.57
CA ILE A 51 -6.45 -10.18 -24.61
C ILE A 51 -5.37 -9.12 -24.36
N ARG A 52 -5.76 -7.86 -24.50
CA ARG A 52 -4.99 -6.66 -24.17
C ARG A 52 -5.78 -5.86 -23.14
N ASN A 53 -5.10 -5.29 -22.15
CA ASN A 53 -5.69 -4.39 -21.15
C ASN A 53 -7.03 -4.90 -20.59
N GLN A 54 -7.07 -6.19 -20.22
CA GLN A 54 -8.22 -6.91 -19.65
C GLN A 54 -9.42 -7.15 -20.60
N THR A 55 -9.90 -6.12 -21.29
CA THR A 55 -11.17 -6.17 -22.05
C THR A 55 -11.04 -5.88 -23.55
N PHE A 56 -9.84 -5.57 -24.05
CA PHE A 56 -9.62 -5.47 -25.49
C PHE A 56 -9.22 -6.83 -26.07
N VAL A 57 -9.95 -7.28 -27.08
CA VAL A 57 -9.54 -8.42 -27.91
C VAL A 57 -8.83 -7.89 -29.15
N GLU A 58 -7.56 -8.24 -29.28
CA GLU A 58 -6.76 -8.05 -30.47
C GLU A 58 -6.85 -9.31 -31.33
N LEU A 59 -7.43 -9.18 -32.52
CA LEU A 59 -7.56 -10.25 -33.50
C LEU A 59 -6.55 -10.06 -34.63
N ASN A 60 -5.93 -11.15 -35.05
CA ASN A 60 -5.08 -11.17 -36.23
C ASN A 60 -5.31 -12.44 -37.03
N TRP A 61 -5.12 -12.36 -38.34
CA TRP A 61 -5.14 -13.51 -39.26
C TRP A 61 -4.27 -13.22 -40.47
N THR A 62 -4.07 -14.22 -41.33
CA THR A 62 -3.36 -14.05 -42.59
C THR A 62 -4.26 -13.32 -43.59
N VAL A 63 -3.86 -12.14 -44.01
CA VAL A 63 -4.60 -11.33 -45.01
C VAL A 63 -4.56 -12.05 -46.36
N ASN A 64 -5.73 -12.13 -47.00
CA ASN A 64 -5.86 -12.46 -48.41
C ASN A 64 -5.96 -11.14 -49.18
N GLU A 65 -4.97 -10.83 -50.01
CA GLU A 65 -4.93 -9.58 -50.78
C GLU A 65 -6.07 -9.46 -51.81
N ALA A 66 -6.69 -10.59 -52.19
CA ALA A 66 -7.84 -10.60 -53.09
C ALA A 66 -9.19 -10.30 -52.39
N ALA A 67 -9.23 -10.29 -51.05
CA ALA A 67 -10.46 -10.02 -50.30
C ALA A 67 -10.75 -8.52 -50.18
N ASP A 68 -11.98 -8.09 -50.48
CA ASP A 68 -12.41 -6.70 -50.35
C ASP A 68 -12.40 -6.26 -48.88
N HIS A 69 -12.99 -7.08 -48.02
CA HIS A 69 -13.04 -6.86 -46.57
C HIS A 69 -13.39 -8.16 -45.82
N TYR A 70 -13.38 -8.05 -44.48
CA TYR A 70 -13.75 -9.11 -43.57
C TYR A 70 -14.93 -8.69 -42.69
N VAL A 71 -15.81 -9.63 -42.40
CA VAL A 71 -16.88 -9.48 -41.40
C VAL A 71 -16.49 -10.30 -40.17
N VAL A 72 -16.38 -9.63 -39.03
CA VAL A 72 -16.07 -10.25 -37.73
C VAL A 72 -17.29 -10.15 -36.82
N GLN A 73 -17.66 -11.26 -36.18
CA GLN A 73 -18.76 -11.31 -35.22
C GLN A 73 -18.29 -11.84 -33.88
N PHE A 74 -18.77 -11.20 -32.81
CA PHE A 74 -18.51 -11.54 -31.43
C PHE A 74 -19.83 -11.99 -30.78
N SER A 75 -19.80 -13.13 -30.12
CA SER A 75 -20.93 -13.72 -29.41
C SER A 75 -20.54 -13.96 -27.96
N ALA A 76 -21.24 -13.32 -27.02
CA ALA A 76 -20.90 -13.32 -25.59
C ALA A 76 -21.54 -14.53 -24.91
N ASP A 77 -20.73 -15.37 -24.25
CA ASP A 77 -21.13 -16.58 -23.52
C ASP A 77 -22.02 -17.55 -24.34
N ASP A 78 -21.96 -17.45 -25.67
CA ASP A 78 -22.79 -18.20 -26.62
C ASP A 78 -21.93 -18.73 -27.79
N PRO A 79 -21.54 -20.01 -27.78
CA PRO A 79 -20.75 -20.62 -28.85
C PRO A 79 -21.53 -20.88 -30.14
N ASP A 80 -22.87 -20.84 -30.09
CA ASP A 80 -23.72 -21.13 -31.24
C ASP A 80 -24.05 -19.88 -32.07
N PHE A 81 -23.59 -18.69 -31.63
CA PHE A 81 -23.85 -17.41 -32.29
C PHE A 81 -25.35 -17.13 -32.50
N LYS A 82 -26.20 -17.52 -31.54
CA LYS A 82 -27.65 -17.23 -31.55
C LYS A 82 -27.90 -15.74 -31.34
N THR A 83 -27.09 -15.11 -30.48
CA THR A 83 -27.13 -13.65 -30.26
C THR A 83 -25.77 -13.03 -30.56
N ILE A 84 -25.73 -12.12 -31.54
CA ILE A 84 -24.50 -11.40 -31.87
C ILE A 84 -24.37 -10.18 -30.97
N PHE A 85 -23.32 -10.16 -30.16
CA PHE A 85 -22.97 -9.01 -29.31
C PHE A 85 -22.49 -7.83 -30.15
N LYS A 86 -21.60 -8.09 -31.12
CA LYS A 86 -21.03 -7.04 -31.97
C LYS A 86 -20.63 -7.61 -33.34
N THR A 87 -20.85 -6.81 -34.39
CA THR A 87 -20.33 -7.05 -35.74
C THR A 87 -19.39 -5.91 -36.12
N VAL A 88 -18.26 -6.24 -36.75
CA VAL A 88 -17.27 -5.28 -37.24
C VAL A 88 -16.89 -5.65 -38.66
N GLU A 89 -16.86 -4.67 -39.55
CA GLU A 89 -16.29 -4.79 -40.89
C GLU A 89 -14.91 -4.14 -40.92
N VAL A 90 -13.93 -4.82 -41.50
CA VAL A 90 -12.54 -4.38 -41.50
C VAL A 90 -11.81 -4.82 -42.77
N THR A 91 -10.92 -3.98 -43.29
CA THR A 91 -10.03 -4.29 -44.42
C THR A 91 -8.70 -4.87 -43.91
N GLY A 92 -7.99 -5.61 -44.75
CA GLY A 92 -6.74 -6.29 -44.36
C GLY A 92 -5.65 -5.36 -43.83
N ASP A 93 -5.57 -4.12 -44.34
CA ASP A 93 -4.60 -3.09 -43.93
C ASP A 93 -4.86 -2.53 -42.51
N LYS A 94 -5.98 -2.87 -41.89
CA LYS A 94 -6.35 -2.44 -40.52
C LYS A 94 -6.11 -3.53 -39.46
N LEU A 95 -5.41 -4.61 -39.82
CA LEU A 95 -4.99 -5.62 -38.86
C LEU A 95 -3.68 -5.23 -38.14
N PRO A 96 -3.53 -5.58 -36.84
CA PRO A 96 -4.48 -6.35 -36.03
C PRO A 96 -5.72 -5.53 -35.62
N LEU A 97 -6.89 -6.16 -35.70
CA LEU A 97 -8.16 -5.55 -35.29
C LEU A 97 -8.25 -5.54 -33.76
N ARG A 98 -8.50 -4.38 -33.14
CA ARG A 98 -8.72 -4.26 -31.69
C ARG A 98 -10.16 -3.90 -31.39
N VAL A 99 -10.82 -4.70 -30.57
CA VAL A 99 -12.22 -4.49 -30.17
C VAL A 99 -12.33 -4.52 -28.66
N GLN A 100 -12.84 -3.44 -28.07
CA GLN A 100 -13.24 -3.42 -26.67
C GLN A 100 -14.53 -4.21 -26.49
N LEU A 101 -14.52 -5.14 -25.54
CA LEU A 101 -15.65 -6.01 -25.17
C LEU A 101 -15.95 -5.88 -23.67
N GLU A 102 -17.00 -6.53 -23.18
CA GLU A 102 -17.28 -6.58 -21.73
C GLU A 102 -16.31 -7.52 -21.00
N GLY A 103 -15.96 -7.19 -19.75
CA GLY A 103 -15.11 -8.02 -18.89
C GLY A 103 -15.76 -9.32 -18.43
N GLU A 104 -14.96 -10.23 -17.88
CA GLU A 104 -15.38 -11.53 -17.32
C GLU A 104 -16.33 -12.31 -18.24
N THR A 105 -16.08 -12.30 -19.54
CA THR A 105 -16.97 -12.87 -20.55
C THR A 105 -16.19 -13.70 -21.55
N VAL A 106 -16.69 -14.89 -21.86
CA VAL A 106 -16.11 -15.75 -22.90
C VAL A 106 -16.75 -15.39 -24.22
N TYR A 107 -15.97 -14.84 -25.14
CA TYR A 107 -16.44 -14.53 -26.48
C TYR A 107 -16.12 -15.65 -27.44
N SER A 108 -17.13 -16.13 -28.14
CA SER A 108 -16.97 -16.88 -29.39
C SER A 108 -16.89 -15.88 -30.53
N ILE A 109 -15.85 -15.98 -31.34
CA ILE A 109 -15.48 -14.99 -32.35
C ILE A 109 -15.37 -15.70 -33.69
N ARG A 110 -16.02 -15.16 -34.71
CA ARG A 110 -15.91 -15.71 -36.08
C ARG A 110 -15.62 -14.63 -37.10
N VAL A 111 -14.81 -14.97 -38.10
CA VAL A 111 -14.47 -14.09 -39.23
C VAL A 111 -14.71 -14.80 -40.57
N LYS A 112 -15.23 -14.07 -41.54
CA LYS A 112 -15.31 -14.48 -42.95
C LYS A 112 -14.75 -13.38 -43.85
N ALA A 113 -14.22 -13.78 -45.00
CA ALA A 113 -13.77 -12.89 -46.07
C ALA A 113 -14.88 -12.69 -47.10
N ILE A 114 -14.93 -11.48 -47.67
CA ILE A 114 -15.90 -11.06 -48.68
C ILE A 114 -15.13 -10.51 -49.88
N THR A 115 -15.51 -10.96 -51.08
CA THR A 115 -14.93 -10.54 -52.36
C THR A 115 -16.04 -10.40 -53.38
N THR A 116 -16.10 -9.25 -54.04
CA THR A 116 -17.14 -8.93 -55.02
C THR A 116 -17.09 -9.93 -56.18
N GLY A 117 -18.21 -10.59 -56.45
CA GLY A 117 -18.34 -11.58 -57.52
C GLY A 117 -18.09 -13.03 -57.10
N LEU A 118 -17.75 -13.29 -55.83
CA LEU A 118 -17.65 -14.62 -55.24
C LEU A 118 -18.69 -14.81 -54.12
N GLU A 119 -19.04 -16.05 -53.79
CA GLU A 119 -19.74 -16.35 -52.53
C GLU A 119 -18.81 -16.10 -51.33
N ASP A 120 -19.36 -15.63 -50.22
CA ASP A 120 -18.62 -15.41 -48.97
C ASP A 120 -17.83 -16.64 -48.52
N SER A 121 -16.68 -16.43 -47.88
CA SER A 121 -15.92 -17.55 -47.32
C SER A 121 -16.71 -18.29 -46.24
N LYS A 122 -16.28 -19.52 -45.92
CA LYS A 122 -16.70 -20.15 -44.66
C LYS A 122 -16.14 -19.36 -43.47
N TRP A 123 -16.76 -19.51 -42.31
CA TRP A 123 -16.31 -18.89 -41.07
C TRP A 123 -15.08 -19.58 -40.50
N SER A 124 -14.09 -18.79 -40.10
CA SER A 124 -13.04 -19.20 -39.18
C SER A 124 -13.43 -18.76 -37.77
N VAL A 125 -13.25 -19.63 -36.77
CA VAL A 125 -13.75 -19.42 -35.41
C VAL A 125 -12.60 -19.50 -34.40
N THR A 126 -12.64 -18.65 -33.39
CA THR A 126 -11.76 -18.67 -32.22
C THR A 126 -12.54 -18.23 -30.98
N THR A 127 -11.91 -18.29 -29.81
CA THR A 127 -12.49 -17.81 -28.55
C THR A 127 -11.51 -16.93 -27.80
N ALA A 128 -12.04 -16.01 -26.99
CA ALA A 128 -11.24 -15.18 -26.10
C ALA A 128 -12.01 -14.89 -24.81
N THR A 129 -11.37 -15.04 -23.65
CA THR A 129 -11.98 -14.74 -22.36
C THR A 129 -11.43 -13.42 -21.83
N THR A 130 -12.29 -12.41 -21.71
CA THR A 130 -11.89 -11.11 -21.13
C THR A 130 -11.72 -11.24 -19.61
N LEU A 131 -10.83 -10.42 -19.05
CA LEU A 131 -10.57 -10.36 -17.61
C LEU A 131 -11.52 -9.37 -16.92
N SER A 132 -11.50 -9.33 -15.59
CA SER A 132 -12.22 -8.33 -14.79
C SER A 132 -11.81 -6.91 -15.18
N GLU A 133 -12.79 -6.04 -15.33
CA GLU A 133 -12.58 -4.62 -15.66
C GLU A 133 -12.47 -3.78 -14.38
N GLN A 134 -11.72 -2.69 -14.45
CA GLN A 134 -11.66 -1.68 -13.42
C GLN A 134 -11.98 -0.30 -14.01
N LEU A 135 -13.23 0.13 -13.89
CA LEU A 135 -13.66 1.46 -14.31
C LEU A 135 -13.62 2.51 -13.19
N PHE A 136 -13.61 2.11 -11.92
CA PHE A 136 -13.45 3.10 -10.86
C PHE A 136 -12.10 3.80 -11.00
N ILE A 137 -12.09 5.10 -10.75
CA ILE A 137 -10.87 5.89 -10.63
C ILE A 137 -10.57 6.19 -9.16
N ALA A 138 -9.37 6.67 -8.89
CA ALA A 138 -8.93 7.02 -7.54
C ALA A 138 -9.92 8.01 -6.89
N SER A 139 -10.19 7.82 -5.59
CA SER A 139 -10.89 8.84 -4.81
C SER A 139 -9.97 10.06 -4.67
N ILE A 140 -10.57 11.22 -4.52
CA ILE A 140 -9.87 12.42 -4.08
C ILE A 140 -10.20 12.73 -2.62
N ASP A 141 -9.36 13.54 -1.99
CA ASP A 141 -9.54 13.98 -0.61
C ASP A 141 -10.91 14.64 -0.41
N GLY A 142 -11.68 14.09 0.54
CA GLY A 142 -13.05 14.55 0.84
C GLY A 142 -14.16 13.84 0.07
N ASP A 143 -13.84 12.88 -0.82
CA ASP A 143 -14.88 12.05 -1.45
C ASP A 143 -15.60 11.15 -0.45
N ILE A 144 -14.90 10.72 0.61
CA ILE A 144 -15.42 9.76 1.58
C ILE A 144 -15.71 10.47 2.90
N ASP A 145 -16.99 10.56 3.24
CA ASP A 145 -17.48 11.12 4.50
C ASP A 145 -17.93 9.98 5.45
N ALA A 146 -18.47 10.36 6.61
CA ALA A 146 -18.94 9.41 7.61
C ALA A 146 -20.15 8.58 7.17
N LYS A 147 -21.07 9.18 6.41
CA LYS A 147 -22.37 8.57 6.06
C LYS A 147 -22.66 8.56 4.56
N GLN A 148 -21.69 8.97 3.76
CA GLN A 148 -21.79 9.00 2.31
C GLN A 148 -20.41 8.86 1.67
N ALA A 149 -20.42 8.44 0.40
CA ALA A 149 -19.22 8.35 -0.42
C ALA A 149 -19.52 8.88 -1.83
N THR A 150 -18.63 9.72 -2.33
CA THR A 150 -18.56 10.13 -3.73
C THR A 150 -17.70 9.11 -4.47
N LEU A 151 -18.33 8.35 -5.36
CA LEU A 151 -17.67 7.33 -6.17
C LEU A 151 -17.49 7.85 -7.59
N ARG A 152 -16.32 7.58 -8.17
CA ARG A 152 -15.90 8.12 -9.46
C ARG A 152 -15.45 6.99 -10.37
N TRP A 153 -15.88 7.01 -11.62
CA TRP A 153 -15.49 6.05 -12.66
C TRP A 153 -15.26 6.77 -13.99
N LEU A 154 -14.77 6.04 -14.99
CA LEU A 154 -14.58 6.59 -16.34
C LEU A 154 -15.90 7.17 -16.89
N PRO A 155 -15.97 8.48 -17.21
CA PRO A 155 -17.18 9.11 -17.71
C PRO A 155 -17.71 8.48 -19.00
N ASN A 156 -19.04 8.56 -19.23
CA ASN A 156 -19.74 7.98 -20.38
C ASN A 156 -19.66 6.44 -20.49
N SER A 157 -19.29 5.74 -19.42
CA SER A 157 -19.26 4.27 -19.38
C SER A 157 -20.67 3.68 -19.33
N ASN A 158 -20.88 2.51 -19.94
CA ASN A 158 -22.13 1.77 -19.84
C ASN A 158 -22.25 1.08 -18.48
N VAL A 159 -22.95 1.72 -17.55
CA VAL A 159 -23.17 1.25 -16.17
C VAL A 159 -24.61 1.55 -15.75
N THR A 160 -25.12 0.78 -14.79
CA THR A 160 -26.53 0.82 -14.35
C THR A 160 -26.70 0.94 -12.85
N GLU A 161 -25.81 0.34 -12.05
CA GLU A 161 -25.97 0.27 -10.59
C GLU A 161 -24.60 0.28 -9.89
N ILE A 162 -24.55 0.88 -8.71
CA ILE A 162 -23.48 0.68 -7.71
C ILE A 162 -24.07 -0.10 -6.55
N VAL A 163 -23.37 -1.14 -6.11
CA VAL A 163 -23.74 -1.92 -4.92
C VAL A 163 -22.61 -1.84 -3.89
N LEU A 164 -22.91 -1.41 -2.67
CA LEU A 164 -21.95 -1.38 -1.57
C LEU A 164 -22.22 -2.48 -0.56
N ASN A 165 -21.15 -3.16 -0.15
CA ASN A 165 -21.15 -4.17 0.90
C ASN A 165 -20.18 -3.76 2.00
N PRO A 166 -20.52 -3.89 3.30
CA PRO A 166 -21.69 -4.56 3.85
C PRO A 166 -23.00 -3.78 3.65
N GLY A 167 -24.15 -4.47 3.79
CA GLY A 167 -25.48 -3.85 3.76
C GLY A 167 -26.21 -3.89 2.42
N ALA A 168 -25.55 -4.33 1.34
CA ALA A 168 -26.12 -4.43 -0.01
C ALA A 168 -26.84 -3.12 -0.43
N ILE A 169 -26.22 -1.97 -0.12
CA ILE A 169 -26.76 -0.64 -0.40
C ILE A 169 -26.69 -0.43 -1.91
N LYS A 170 -27.83 -0.18 -2.54
CA LYS A 170 -27.95 -0.03 -4.00
C LYS A 170 -28.16 1.43 -4.38
N HIS A 171 -27.41 1.87 -5.39
CA HIS A 171 -27.58 3.16 -6.05
C HIS A 171 -27.79 2.95 -7.54
N THR A 172 -28.99 3.24 -8.05
CA THR A 172 -29.27 3.23 -9.49
C THR A 172 -28.64 4.45 -10.14
N ILE A 173 -27.78 4.23 -11.14
CA ILE A 173 -27.03 5.30 -11.80
C ILE A 173 -27.96 6.05 -12.76
N THR A 174 -28.03 7.37 -12.59
CA THR A 174 -28.78 8.28 -13.45
C THR A 174 -28.06 8.58 -14.78
N ALA A 175 -28.77 9.19 -15.74
CA ALA A 175 -28.17 9.56 -17.02
C ALA A 175 -27.05 10.61 -16.84
N GLU A 176 -27.23 11.55 -15.92
CA GLU A 176 -26.27 12.61 -15.59
C GLU A 176 -25.02 12.04 -14.90
N GLU A 177 -25.20 11.12 -13.96
CA GLU A 177 -24.11 10.41 -13.30
C GLU A 177 -23.33 9.56 -14.31
N LYS A 178 -24.02 8.92 -15.26
CA LYS A 178 -23.38 8.18 -16.36
C LYS A 178 -22.49 9.06 -17.23
N VAL A 179 -22.95 10.27 -17.58
CA VAL A 179 -22.17 11.22 -18.40
C VAL A 179 -20.98 11.78 -17.62
N SER A 180 -21.17 12.12 -16.35
CA SER A 180 -20.12 12.71 -15.51
C SER A 180 -19.13 11.69 -14.94
N GLY A 181 -19.54 10.43 -14.79
CA GLY A 181 -18.75 9.39 -14.12
C GLY A 181 -18.69 9.54 -12.60
N ILE A 182 -19.68 10.18 -11.97
CA ILE A 182 -19.67 10.52 -10.53
C ILE A 182 -21.04 10.22 -9.94
N ALA A 183 -21.09 9.57 -8.78
CA ALA A 183 -22.31 9.41 -7.97
C ALA A 183 -22.00 9.60 -6.49
N VAL A 184 -22.98 10.13 -5.74
CA VAL A 184 -22.91 10.21 -4.28
C VAL A 184 -23.85 9.18 -3.69
N VAL A 185 -23.31 8.21 -2.96
CA VAL A 185 -24.10 7.19 -2.27
C VAL A 185 -24.17 7.51 -0.78
N THR A 186 -25.39 7.71 -0.28
CA THR A 186 -25.67 8.08 1.12
C THR A 186 -26.18 6.90 1.94
N GLY A 187 -26.34 7.09 3.25
CA GLY A 187 -26.90 6.07 4.14
C GLY A 187 -25.88 5.03 4.60
N LEU A 188 -24.60 5.39 4.53
CA LEU A 188 -23.50 4.54 4.98
C LEU A 188 -23.34 4.62 6.51
N THR A 189 -22.78 3.57 7.09
CA THR A 189 -22.33 3.53 8.48
C THR A 189 -20.92 4.08 8.57
N ALA A 190 -20.64 4.93 9.56
CA ALA A 190 -19.32 5.48 9.80
C ALA A 190 -18.28 4.41 10.17
N GLU A 191 -17.00 4.73 9.97
CA GLU A 191 -15.85 3.87 10.32
C GLU A 191 -15.99 2.41 9.81
N THR A 192 -16.62 2.23 8.64
CA THR A 192 -16.95 0.93 8.06
C THR A 192 -16.23 0.75 6.72
N LEU A 193 -15.51 -0.37 6.57
CA LEU A 193 -14.95 -0.79 5.29
C LEU A 193 -16.07 -1.24 4.36
N TYR A 194 -16.20 -0.57 3.22
CA TYR A 194 -17.11 -0.91 2.15
C TYR A 194 -16.34 -1.38 0.91
N THR A 195 -16.86 -2.41 0.25
CA THR A 195 -16.53 -2.77 -1.14
C THR A 195 -17.68 -2.31 -2.02
N ALA A 196 -17.41 -1.38 -2.93
CA ALA A 196 -18.32 -0.94 -3.97
C ALA A 196 -18.10 -1.74 -5.25
N ASP A 197 -19.17 -2.31 -5.81
CA ASP A 197 -19.19 -2.94 -7.14
C ASP A 197 -19.97 -2.05 -8.11
N LEU A 198 -19.35 -1.72 -9.24
CA LEU A 198 -19.96 -1.00 -10.35
C LEU A 198 -20.50 -2.02 -11.37
N LEU A 199 -21.76 -1.93 -11.75
CA LEU A 199 -22.44 -2.95 -12.56
C LEU A 199 -23.00 -2.38 -13.88
N ASN A 200 -23.07 -3.24 -14.90
CA ASN A 200 -23.93 -3.07 -16.07
C ASN A 200 -24.89 -4.28 -16.13
N GLY A 201 -26.11 -4.12 -15.64
CA GLY A 201 -27.00 -5.25 -15.36
C GLY A 201 -26.38 -6.18 -14.32
N THR A 202 -26.04 -7.40 -14.71
CA THR A 202 -25.41 -8.41 -13.83
C THR A 202 -23.89 -8.47 -13.96
N LYS A 203 -23.30 -7.81 -14.95
CA LYS A 203 -21.87 -7.87 -15.24
C LYS A 203 -21.12 -6.82 -14.40
N LYS A 204 -20.07 -7.25 -13.69
CA LYS A 204 -19.20 -6.36 -12.91
C LYS A 204 -18.25 -5.59 -13.83
N ARG A 205 -18.18 -4.28 -13.62
CA ARG A 205 -17.41 -3.31 -14.44
C ARG A 205 -16.32 -2.60 -13.64
N GLY A 206 -16.30 -2.77 -12.32
CA GLY A 206 -15.29 -2.22 -11.43
C GLY A 206 -15.59 -2.61 -9.99
N THR A 207 -14.55 -2.64 -9.18
CA THR A 207 -14.68 -2.86 -7.73
C THR A 207 -13.75 -1.92 -6.98
N LYS A 208 -14.16 -1.39 -5.84
CA LYS A 208 -13.36 -0.44 -5.07
C LYS A 208 -13.65 -0.55 -3.60
N ASP A 209 -12.60 -0.72 -2.81
CA ASP A 209 -12.67 -0.67 -1.36
C ASP A 209 -12.44 0.76 -0.86
N PHE A 210 -13.21 1.15 0.15
CA PHE A 210 -13.00 2.38 0.92
C PHE A 210 -13.57 2.25 2.33
N THR A 211 -13.04 3.02 3.28
CA THR A 211 -13.57 3.08 4.64
C THR A 211 -14.21 4.43 4.88
N THR A 212 -15.46 4.45 5.32
CA THR A 212 -16.16 5.70 5.67
C THR A 212 -15.46 6.45 6.80
N GLY A 213 -15.61 7.78 6.78
CA GLY A 213 -15.05 8.66 7.80
C GLY A 213 -15.72 8.50 9.17
N ILE A 214 -15.28 9.32 10.12
CA ILE A 214 -15.75 9.28 11.51
C ILE A 214 -17.08 10.04 11.64
N ASP A 215 -18.05 9.49 12.35
CA ASP A 215 -19.20 10.27 12.84
C ASP A 215 -18.80 10.88 14.19
N ILE A 216 -18.76 12.21 14.28
CA ILE A 216 -18.31 12.87 15.50
C ILE A 216 -19.30 12.70 16.65
N GLY A 217 -20.57 12.37 16.39
CA GLY A 217 -21.58 12.13 17.42
C GLY A 217 -21.67 13.29 18.44
N THR A 218 -21.39 13.00 19.70
CA THR A 218 -21.33 13.98 20.81
C THR A 218 -19.94 14.61 21.01
N GLY A 219 -18.99 14.31 20.12
CA GLY A 219 -17.65 14.89 20.11
C GLY A 219 -17.67 16.41 19.90
N ILE A 220 -16.69 17.07 20.49
CA ILE A 220 -16.53 18.52 20.40
C ILE A 220 -15.70 18.81 19.18
N LEU A 221 -16.30 19.41 18.14
CA LEU A 221 -15.56 19.90 16.99
C LEU A 221 -14.69 21.09 17.43
N VAL A 222 -13.41 21.05 17.09
CA VAL A 222 -12.42 22.10 17.34
C VAL A 222 -11.85 22.53 16.00
N LYS A 223 -11.78 23.84 15.77
CA LYS A 223 -11.23 24.44 14.55
C LYS A 223 -9.87 25.04 14.84
N SER A 224 -9.05 25.24 13.82
CA SER A 224 -7.74 25.90 13.97
C SER A 224 -7.83 27.35 14.45
N THR A 225 -9.00 27.98 14.34
CA THR A 225 -9.29 29.31 14.87
C THR A 225 -9.72 29.31 16.34
N ASP A 226 -10.05 28.15 16.91
CA ASP A 226 -10.33 28.02 18.35
C ASP A 226 -9.02 28.05 19.16
N ASP A 227 -9.11 28.39 20.44
CA ASP A 227 -8.04 28.15 21.41
C ASP A 227 -8.07 26.68 21.88
N LEU A 228 -7.27 25.83 21.22
CA LEU A 228 -7.11 24.41 21.49
C LEU A 228 -6.72 24.15 22.95
N LEU A 229 -5.79 24.93 23.51
CA LEU A 229 -5.32 24.74 24.89
C LEU A 229 -6.47 24.99 25.88
N GLN A 230 -7.24 26.05 25.65
CA GLN A 230 -8.43 26.33 26.45
C GLN A 230 -9.51 25.25 26.27
N LYS A 231 -9.77 24.80 25.04
CA LYS A 231 -10.73 23.72 24.77
C LYS A 231 -10.37 22.44 25.50
N ILE A 232 -9.10 22.06 25.50
CA ILE A 232 -8.58 20.90 26.25
C ILE A 232 -8.76 21.10 27.75
N ALA A 233 -8.40 22.28 28.28
CA ALA A 233 -8.52 22.58 29.71
C ALA A 233 -9.97 22.50 30.21
N GLN A 234 -10.91 23.07 29.44
CA GLN A 234 -12.35 23.13 29.75
C GLN A 234 -13.10 21.82 29.51
N ALA A 235 -12.54 20.92 28.69
CA ALA A 235 -13.17 19.64 28.37
C ALA A 235 -13.40 18.81 29.65
N ALA A 236 -14.58 18.18 29.74
CA ALA A 236 -14.88 17.22 30.79
C ALA A 236 -14.01 15.96 30.66
N SER A 237 -13.82 15.21 31.75
CA SER A 237 -13.16 13.90 31.68
C SER A 237 -13.95 12.97 30.74
N GLY A 238 -13.25 12.27 29.86
CA GLY A 238 -13.83 11.42 28.82
C GLY A 238 -14.24 12.14 27.54
N ALA A 239 -14.03 13.46 27.44
CA ALA A 239 -14.38 14.19 26.22
C ALA A 239 -13.55 13.75 25.00
N ILE A 240 -14.19 13.78 23.84
CA ILE A 240 -13.58 13.56 22.53
C ILE A 240 -13.55 14.92 21.82
N LEU A 241 -12.35 15.46 21.60
CA LEU A 241 -12.14 16.66 20.81
C LEU A 241 -11.74 16.21 19.40
N VAL A 242 -12.55 16.61 18.42
CA VAL A 242 -12.35 16.30 17.01
C VAL A 242 -11.86 17.54 16.30
N LEU A 243 -10.60 17.51 15.85
CA LEU A 243 -9.92 18.65 15.26
C LEU A 243 -10.10 18.65 13.74
N GLU A 244 -10.66 19.71 13.17
CA GLU A 244 -10.67 19.91 11.73
C GLU A 244 -9.23 19.99 11.18
N PRO A 245 -9.00 19.61 9.91
CA PRO A 245 -7.72 19.85 9.26
C PRO A 245 -7.32 21.33 9.34
N GLY A 246 -6.07 21.59 9.71
CA GLY A 246 -5.59 22.96 9.88
C GLY A 246 -4.28 23.04 10.64
N ASP A 247 -3.75 24.26 10.74
CA ASP A 247 -2.56 24.58 11.51
C ASP A 247 -2.98 25.19 12.87
N TYR A 248 -2.73 24.45 13.95
CA TYR A 248 -3.05 24.83 15.33
C TYR A 248 -1.87 25.47 16.04
N THR A 249 -0.85 25.96 15.32
CA THR A 249 0.29 26.66 15.92
C THR A 249 0.09 28.18 15.98
N GLN A 250 -0.95 28.71 15.33
CA GLN A 250 -1.25 30.13 15.33
C GLN A 250 -1.65 30.62 16.72
N ALA A 251 -1.47 31.93 16.97
CA ALA A 251 -1.79 32.58 18.24
C ALA A 251 -1.12 31.95 19.48
N ASN A 252 0.13 31.46 19.34
CA ASN A 252 0.92 30.84 20.42
C ASN A 252 0.29 29.58 21.02
N GLN A 253 -0.50 28.84 20.24
CA GLN A 253 -1.06 27.54 20.65
C GLN A 253 -0.02 26.41 20.56
N THR A 254 1.16 26.68 21.12
CA THR A 254 2.32 25.79 21.09
C THR A 254 2.82 25.53 22.51
N GLY A 255 3.48 24.40 22.72
CA GLY A 255 4.13 24.06 23.99
C GLY A 255 3.45 22.95 24.77
N GLU A 256 3.59 22.97 26.10
CA GLU A 256 3.20 21.85 26.96
C GLU A 256 1.72 21.86 27.33
N ILE A 257 1.03 20.76 27.04
CA ILE A 257 -0.34 20.48 27.45
C ILE A 257 -0.32 19.58 28.69
N THR A 258 -0.83 20.07 29.81
CA THR A 258 -1.02 19.24 31.00
C THR A 258 -2.32 18.45 30.90
N LEU A 259 -2.22 17.12 31.01
CA LEU A 259 -3.35 16.20 31.03
C LEU A 259 -3.49 15.60 32.43
N ASN A 260 -4.70 15.69 32.97
CA ASN A 260 -5.06 15.25 34.32
C ASN A 260 -6.46 14.62 34.38
N LYS A 261 -6.95 14.14 33.25
CA LYS A 261 -8.27 13.52 33.03
C LYS A 261 -8.20 12.56 31.85
N SER A 262 -9.22 11.71 31.66
CA SER A 262 -9.34 10.97 30.41
C SER A 262 -9.71 11.92 29.27
N ILE A 263 -9.12 11.80 28.09
CA ILE A 263 -9.42 12.65 26.93
C ILE A 263 -9.01 11.97 25.62
N THR A 264 -9.78 12.20 24.56
CA THR A 264 -9.37 11.86 23.19
C THR A 264 -9.16 13.14 22.39
N LEU A 265 -7.98 13.28 21.79
CA LEU A 265 -7.69 14.28 20.77
C LEU A 265 -7.57 13.55 19.44
N ARG A 266 -8.51 13.76 18.52
CA ARG A 266 -8.49 13.11 17.20
C ARG A 266 -8.59 14.08 16.05
N GLY A 267 -7.86 13.84 14.97
CA GLY A 267 -8.12 14.49 13.69
C GLY A 267 -9.47 14.07 13.13
N LEU A 268 -10.18 15.00 12.47
CA LEU A 268 -11.42 14.71 11.75
C LEU A 268 -11.17 13.82 10.53
N ARG A 269 -9.98 13.92 9.92
CA ARG A 269 -9.61 13.23 8.69
C ARG A 269 -8.24 12.59 8.84
N SER A 270 -8.15 11.28 8.60
CA SER A 270 -6.88 10.53 8.67
C SER A 270 -5.88 10.91 7.57
N PHE A 271 -6.36 11.39 6.42
CA PHE A 271 -5.52 11.80 5.29
C PHE A 271 -5.06 13.26 5.34
N ASN A 272 -5.78 14.13 6.08
CA ASN A 272 -5.44 15.55 6.23
C ASN A 272 -5.49 15.93 7.71
N LYS A 273 -4.40 15.60 8.41
CA LYS A 273 -4.31 15.67 9.87
C LYS A 273 -4.16 17.12 10.36
N PRO A 274 -4.74 17.48 11.51
CA PRO A 274 -4.43 18.75 12.18
C PRO A 274 -2.95 18.77 12.60
N LYS A 275 -2.30 19.91 12.41
CA LYS A 275 -0.88 20.14 12.73
C LYS A 275 -0.75 20.84 14.07
N LEU A 276 -0.10 20.18 15.03
CA LEU A 276 0.08 20.67 16.40
C LEU A 276 1.58 20.72 16.72
N HIS A 277 2.01 21.79 17.38
CA HIS A 277 3.37 21.92 17.91
C HIS A 277 3.32 21.91 19.44
N VAL A 278 3.17 20.72 20.01
CA VAL A 278 2.90 20.53 21.44
C VAL A 278 3.64 19.33 22.02
N ASN A 279 3.79 19.31 23.33
CA ASN A 279 4.14 18.13 24.10
C ASN A 279 3.11 17.91 25.22
N PHE A 280 3.02 16.68 25.75
CA PHE A 280 2.01 16.33 26.74
C PHE A 280 2.65 15.97 28.09
N LEU A 281 2.19 16.61 29.15
CA LEU A 281 2.57 16.33 30.53
C LEU A 281 1.43 15.57 31.23
N MET A 282 1.65 14.30 31.51
CA MET A 282 0.71 13.47 32.28
C MET A 282 0.93 13.71 33.77
N THR A 283 -0.14 14.09 34.47
CA THR A 283 -0.15 14.35 35.91
C THR A 283 -1.20 13.52 36.63
N THR A 284 -1.22 13.55 37.96
CA THR A 284 -2.22 12.86 38.78
C THR A 284 -3.64 13.13 38.28
N GLY A 285 -4.39 12.05 38.03
CA GLY A 285 -5.75 12.11 37.45
C GLY A 285 -5.81 11.87 35.95
N ALA A 286 -4.68 11.86 35.24
CA ALA A 286 -4.64 11.45 33.82
C ALA A 286 -5.11 10.00 33.69
N GLY A 287 -6.35 9.87 33.21
CA GLY A 287 -6.97 8.61 32.83
C GLY A 287 -6.54 8.20 31.43
N ASP A 288 -7.46 7.60 30.67
CA ASP A 288 -7.15 7.14 29.32
C ASP A 288 -6.96 8.33 28.38
N VAL A 289 -5.82 8.38 27.71
CA VAL A 289 -5.48 9.41 26.72
C VAL A 289 -5.30 8.77 25.35
N SER A 290 -6.08 9.24 24.38
CA SER A 290 -5.98 8.82 22.99
C SER A 290 -5.61 9.98 22.09
N LEU A 291 -4.55 9.82 21.31
CA LEU A 291 -4.04 10.76 20.33
C LEU A 291 -4.16 10.09 18.96
N ILE A 292 -5.10 10.55 18.14
CA ILE A 292 -5.52 9.84 16.92
C ILE A 292 -5.46 10.75 15.70
N ASP A 293 -4.87 10.29 14.61
CA ASP A 293 -4.81 11.04 13.34
C ASP A 293 -4.26 12.48 13.49
N LEU A 294 -3.25 12.67 14.33
CA LEU A 294 -2.61 13.97 14.57
C LEU A 294 -1.26 14.07 13.87
N ASP A 295 -0.91 15.27 13.41
CA ASP A 295 0.45 15.61 13.01
C ASP A 295 1.11 16.41 14.15
N LEU A 296 1.98 15.73 14.90
CA LEU A 296 2.63 16.22 16.11
C LEU A 296 4.09 16.57 15.82
N LYS A 297 4.42 17.84 16.03
CA LYS A 297 5.76 18.38 15.85
C LYS A 297 6.36 18.82 17.18
N GLY A 298 7.64 18.48 17.40
CA GLY A 298 8.46 18.99 18.51
C GLY A 298 9.53 20.00 18.07
N ASP A 299 10.53 20.20 18.95
CA ASP A 299 11.71 21.04 18.71
C ASP A 299 13.00 20.19 18.69
N LYS A 300 13.51 19.91 17.48
CA LYS A 300 14.57 18.92 17.24
C LYS A 300 16.01 19.37 17.52
N ILE A 301 16.35 20.67 17.47
CA ILE A 301 17.77 21.14 17.57
C ILE A 301 17.90 22.60 18.13
N VAL A 302 18.85 22.77 19.08
CA VAL A 302 19.59 23.97 19.61
C VAL A 302 18.80 25.12 20.26
N GLY A 303 18.69 25.04 21.59
CA GLY A 303 18.14 25.98 22.56
C GLY A 303 18.03 25.30 23.94
N THR A 304 17.62 25.98 25.02
CA THR A 304 17.68 25.42 26.40
C THR A 304 16.59 24.38 26.73
N THR A 305 15.61 24.12 25.88
CA THR A 305 14.47 23.25 26.23
C THR A 305 14.12 22.29 25.09
N GLN A 306 14.61 21.06 25.20
CA GLN A 306 14.21 19.93 24.36
C GLN A 306 13.12 19.16 25.10
N VAL A 307 12.12 18.66 24.36
CA VAL A 307 10.95 18.00 24.95
C VAL A 307 10.78 16.57 24.45
N SER A 308 10.14 15.75 25.30
CA SER A 308 9.56 14.47 24.90
C SER A 308 8.15 14.68 24.36
N VAL A 309 7.63 13.76 23.55
CA VAL A 309 6.24 13.83 23.08
C VAL A 309 5.28 13.72 24.26
N VAL A 310 5.47 12.70 25.11
CA VAL A 310 4.74 12.53 26.36
C VAL A 310 5.71 12.37 27.53
N LYS A 311 5.47 13.11 28.60
CA LYS A 311 6.18 12.99 29.88
C LYS A 311 5.21 12.68 31.01
N TYR A 312 5.46 11.61 31.77
CA TYR A 312 4.78 11.32 33.03
C TYR A 312 5.53 11.97 34.19
N ASN A 313 4.81 12.63 35.11
CA ASN A 313 5.45 13.57 36.05
C ASN A 313 5.15 13.35 37.55
N ASN A 314 4.28 12.41 37.92
CA ASN A 314 3.94 12.12 39.31
C ASN A 314 4.27 10.67 39.71
N ASN A 315 4.94 10.53 40.87
CA ASN A 315 5.31 9.27 41.50
C ASN A 315 4.11 8.61 42.18
N THR A 316 4.15 7.29 42.34
CA THR A 316 3.17 6.51 43.12
C THR A 316 1.72 6.71 42.66
N VAL A 317 1.53 6.95 41.36
CA VAL A 317 0.22 7.14 40.70
C VAL A 317 -0.04 5.99 39.73
N THR A 318 -1.31 5.60 39.63
CA THR A 318 -1.81 4.80 38.51
C THR A 318 -2.39 5.74 37.45
N TYR A 319 -1.76 5.77 36.28
CA TYR A 319 -2.27 6.49 35.11
C TYR A 319 -3.27 5.62 34.34
N GLY A 320 -4.00 6.19 33.40
CA GLY A 320 -4.73 5.42 32.39
C GLY A 320 -3.85 4.97 31.23
N ALA A 321 -4.48 4.34 30.25
CA ALA A 321 -3.83 3.89 29.02
C ALA A 321 -3.47 5.07 28.10
N LEU A 322 -2.37 4.94 27.37
CA LEU A 322 -1.96 5.88 26.32
C LEU A 322 -2.03 5.20 24.95
N LEU A 323 -2.74 5.83 24.01
CA LEU A 323 -2.83 5.41 22.61
C LEU A 323 -2.33 6.53 21.68
N PHE A 324 -1.42 6.17 20.77
CA PHE A 324 -1.19 6.87 19.52
C PHE A 324 -1.71 6.00 18.38
N SER A 325 -2.66 6.49 17.58
CA SER A 325 -3.18 5.74 16.43
C SER A 325 -3.23 6.63 15.19
N GLY A 326 -2.63 6.20 14.08
CA GLY A 326 -2.72 6.96 12.84
C GLY A 326 -1.90 8.26 12.82
N CYS A 327 -0.99 8.50 13.78
CA CYS A 327 -0.32 9.80 13.91
C CYS A 327 0.94 9.93 13.04
N ASN A 328 1.25 11.17 12.63
CA ASN A 328 2.60 11.57 12.24
C ASN A 328 3.25 12.23 13.45
N ILE A 329 4.37 11.72 13.95
CA ILE A 329 5.06 12.29 15.12
C ILE A 329 6.50 12.58 14.72
N HIS A 330 6.90 13.84 14.74
CA HIS A 330 8.20 14.20 14.23
C HIS A 330 8.94 15.29 15.00
N ASP A 331 10.26 15.22 14.90
CA ASP A 331 11.19 16.28 15.28
C ASP A 331 11.19 16.62 16.79
N TYR A 332 11.12 15.59 17.65
CA TYR A 332 11.28 15.75 19.10
C TYR A 332 12.71 15.49 19.55
N GLY A 333 13.27 16.38 20.39
CA GLY A 333 14.65 16.29 20.84
C GLY A 333 14.94 15.13 21.81
N VAL A 334 13.97 14.74 22.65
CA VAL A 334 14.21 13.80 23.78
C VAL A 334 13.58 12.43 23.51
N SER A 335 12.38 12.14 24.01
CA SER A 335 11.76 10.81 23.95
C SER A 335 10.40 10.84 23.27
N LEU A 336 9.94 9.71 22.76
CA LEU A 336 8.51 9.51 22.53
C LEU A 336 7.79 9.46 23.88
N ILE A 337 8.32 8.65 24.80
CA ILE A 337 7.81 8.54 26.17
C ILE A 337 8.94 8.79 27.16
N SER A 338 8.70 9.66 28.14
CA SER A 338 9.57 9.81 29.32
C SER A 338 8.78 9.61 30.61
N ALA A 339 9.24 8.70 31.46
CA ALA A 339 8.67 8.42 32.76
C ALA A 339 9.79 8.01 33.72
N ASN A 340 10.54 9.00 34.20
CA ASN A 340 11.60 8.80 35.19
C ASN A 340 11.01 9.06 36.58
N LEU A 341 10.32 8.06 37.12
CA LEU A 341 9.42 8.19 38.26
C LEU A 341 9.69 7.09 39.30
N ASN A 342 9.16 7.26 40.50
CA ASN A 342 9.17 6.24 41.55
C ASN A 342 7.78 5.62 41.68
N ALA A 343 7.66 4.32 41.42
CA ALA A 343 6.48 3.50 41.70
C ALA A 343 5.18 3.90 40.97
N ALA A 344 5.25 4.51 39.78
CA ALA A 344 4.05 4.71 38.96
C ALA A 344 3.64 3.43 38.23
N LYS A 345 2.34 3.31 37.91
CA LYS A 345 1.77 2.23 37.10
C LYS A 345 1.10 2.81 35.87
N ILE A 346 1.50 2.33 34.70
CA ILE A 346 0.94 2.70 33.40
C ILE A 346 0.36 1.41 32.78
N PRO A 347 -0.97 1.28 32.67
CA PRO A 347 -1.60 0.07 32.17
C PRO A 347 -1.08 -0.33 30.79
N SER A 348 -1.07 0.62 29.85
CA SER A 348 -0.55 0.39 28.51
C SER A 348 -0.05 1.67 27.84
N ILE A 349 0.89 1.47 26.92
CA ILE A 349 1.33 2.44 25.92
C ILE A 349 1.24 1.73 24.58
N ILE A 350 0.36 2.20 23.70
CA ILE A 350 0.12 1.62 22.38
C ILE A 350 0.45 2.67 21.33
N VAL A 351 1.27 2.30 20.36
CA VAL A 351 1.58 3.09 19.16
C VAL A 351 1.24 2.23 17.97
N GLU A 352 0.22 2.63 17.23
CA GLU A 352 -0.26 1.88 16.08
C GLU A 352 -0.53 2.75 14.85
N ASN A 353 -0.37 2.15 13.67
CA ASN A 353 -0.69 2.78 12.38
C ASN A 353 -0.03 4.15 12.20
N SER A 354 1.12 4.40 12.84
CA SER A 354 1.73 5.73 12.96
C SER A 354 3.09 5.80 12.26
N ILE A 355 3.50 7.01 11.87
CA ILE A 355 4.84 7.30 11.35
C ILE A 355 5.55 8.20 12.35
N ILE A 356 6.66 7.72 12.90
CA ILE A 356 7.46 8.43 13.88
C ILE A 356 8.84 8.69 13.27
N THR A 357 9.22 9.96 13.18
CA THR A 357 10.47 10.37 12.53
C THR A 357 11.25 11.34 13.40
N ASN A 358 12.58 11.19 13.50
CA ASN A 358 13.45 12.16 14.17
C ASN A 358 13.13 12.41 15.66
N VAL A 359 12.95 11.35 16.44
CA VAL A 359 12.93 11.45 17.91
C VAL A 359 14.32 11.08 18.44
N LEU A 360 15.10 12.08 18.85
CA LEU A 360 16.57 12.04 18.83
C LEU A 360 17.28 11.73 20.17
N THR A 361 16.55 11.49 21.26
CA THR A 361 17.13 10.95 22.52
C THR A 361 18.24 11.79 23.16
N SER A 362 18.15 13.10 23.03
CA SER A 362 19.02 14.07 23.70
C SER A 362 18.65 14.17 25.18
N GLY A 363 19.34 13.40 26.03
CA GLY A 363 19.08 13.36 27.47
C GLY A 363 18.08 12.28 27.94
N GLY A 364 17.75 11.31 27.09
CA GLY A 364 16.88 10.18 27.42
C GLY A 364 17.03 9.02 26.44
N GLU A 365 16.07 8.09 26.46
CA GLU A 365 15.88 6.99 25.52
C GLU A 365 14.62 7.23 24.71
N PHE A 366 14.37 6.47 23.63
CA PHE A 366 13.20 6.76 22.80
C PHE A 366 11.89 6.46 23.54
N ILE A 367 11.82 5.31 24.21
CA ILE A 367 10.85 5.03 25.27
C ILE A 367 11.66 4.86 26.55
N ASP A 368 11.57 5.82 27.47
CA ASP A 368 12.34 5.83 28.72
C ASP A 368 11.40 5.75 29.93
N VAL A 369 11.24 4.55 30.49
CA VAL A 369 10.51 4.33 31.74
C VAL A 369 11.44 3.77 32.79
N ARG A 370 11.54 4.46 33.93
CA ARG A 370 12.41 4.09 35.05
C ARG A 370 11.63 4.12 36.36
N GLY A 371 11.96 3.18 37.26
CA GLY A 371 11.36 3.08 38.61
C GLY A 371 9.86 2.81 38.62
N SER A 372 9.25 2.58 37.46
CA SER A 372 7.80 2.49 37.24
C SER A 372 7.47 1.33 36.32
N HIS A 373 6.20 0.92 36.31
CA HIS A 373 5.72 -0.23 35.55
C HIS A 373 4.89 0.20 34.34
N VAL A 374 5.17 -0.41 33.19
CA VAL A 374 4.27 -0.43 32.02
C VAL A 374 3.74 -1.85 31.87
N GLY A 375 2.42 -2.04 31.94
CA GLY A 375 1.79 -3.35 31.78
C GLY A 375 1.94 -3.92 30.39
N GLN A 376 1.58 -3.13 29.38
CA GLN A 376 1.70 -3.48 27.96
C GLN A 376 2.31 -2.32 27.16
N LEU A 377 3.44 -2.56 26.50
CA LEU A 377 4.00 -1.69 25.47
C LEU A 377 3.78 -2.35 24.11
N THR A 378 3.03 -1.71 23.22
CA THR A 378 2.77 -2.21 21.87
C THR A 378 3.21 -1.19 20.83
N LEU A 379 4.09 -1.61 19.93
CA LEU A 379 4.41 -0.92 18.69
C LEU A 379 3.88 -1.78 17.54
N LYS A 380 2.92 -1.28 16.77
CA LYS A 380 2.22 -2.09 15.75
C LYS A 380 2.00 -1.32 14.46
N ASN A 381 2.16 -1.97 13.30
CA ASN A 381 1.82 -1.37 11.99
C ASN A 381 2.40 0.05 11.82
N SER A 382 3.59 0.29 12.33
CA SER A 382 4.15 1.63 12.48
C SER A 382 5.56 1.72 11.91
N THR A 383 5.93 2.92 11.47
CA THR A 383 7.23 3.20 10.90
C THR A 383 8.03 4.08 11.86
N PHE A 384 9.25 3.67 12.17
CA PHE A 384 10.18 4.41 13.02
C PHE A 384 11.43 4.74 12.20
N ASN A 385 11.54 6.00 11.79
CA ASN A 385 12.63 6.48 10.95
C ASN A 385 13.53 7.44 11.74
N ASN A 386 14.84 7.19 11.77
CA ASN A 386 15.80 8.02 12.50
C ASN A 386 15.39 8.31 13.96
N CYS A 387 14.85 7.28 14.65
CA CYS A 387 14.44 7.34 16.06
C CYS A 387 15.44 6.59 16.94
N ALA A 388 15.78 7.13 18.11
CA ALA A 388 16.81 6.60 19.01
C ALA A 388 18.23 6.63 18.43
N THR A 389 18.79 7.84 18.25
CA THR A 389 20.17 8.02 17.81
C THR A 389 21.14 7.83 18.98
N ALA A 390 22.00 6.82 18.90
CA ALA A 390 23.00 6.49 19.92
C ALA A 390 22.49 6.24 21.37
N ARG A 391 21.18 5.93 21.54
CA ARG A 391 20.54 5.55 22.82
C ARG A 391 19.59 4.37 22.64
N ALA A 392 19.16 3.76 23.74
CA ALA A 392 18.24 2.62 23.66
C ALA A 392 16.90 3.00 23.01
N PHE A 393 16.35 2.08 22.22
CA PHE A 393 15.05 2.28 21.59
C PHE A 393 13.93 2.10 22.61
N ILE A 394 14.00 1.03 23.41
CA ILE A 394 13.10 0.79 24.53
C ILE A 394 13.93 0.61 25.80
N ARG A 395 13.65 1.44 26.81
CA ARG A 395 14.11 1.28 28.19
C ARG A 395 12.90 1.12 29.11
N LEU A 396 12.74 -0.09 29.65
CA LEU A 396 11.86 -0.37 30.79
C LEU A 396 12.75 -0.82 31.94
N ASP A 397 13.16 0.13 32.77
CA ASP A 397 14.12 -0.12 33.84
C ASP A 397 13.46 -0.68 35.11
N ALA A 398 14.28 -1.25 35.99
CA ALA A 398 13.84 -1.80 37.27
C ALA A 398 13.05 -0.77 38.11
N GLY A 399 12.06 -1.25 38.84
CA GLY A 399 11.16 -0.45 39.65
C GLY A 399 10.33 -1.33 40.58
N LEU A 400 9.01 -1.33 40.37
CA LEU A 400 8.07 -2.18 41.10
C LEU A 400 8.37 -3.68 40.92
N THR A 401 7.99 -4.50 41.92
CA THR A 401 8.15 -5.96 41.92
C THR A 401 6.80 -6.67 41.85
N GLY A 402 6.78 -7.96 41.47
CA GLY A 402 5.56 -8.77 41.42
C GLY A 402 4.61 -8.42 40.25
N LEU A 403 5.06 -7.63 39.29
CA LEU A 403 4.33 -7.25 38.09
C LEU A 403 5.11 -7.72 36.86
N THR A 404 4.44 -7.82 35.71
CA THR A 404 5.05 -8.18 34.42
C THR A 404 4.91 -7.04 33.42
N ALA A 405 5.99 -6.71 32.72
CA ALA A 405 5.97 -5.81 31.57
C ALA A 405 5.93 -6.61 30.26
N ASN A 406 4.89 -6.41 29.45
CA ASN A 406 4.75 -7.07 28.16
C ASN A 406 5.16 -6.12 27.04
N ILE A 407 6.05 -6.54 26.15
CA ILE A 407 6.54 -5.75 25.01
C ILE A 407 6.17 -6.50 23.73
N LEU A 408 5.45 -5.81 22.84
CA LEU A 408 5.11 -6.29 21.50
C LEU A 408 5.62 -5.30 20.45
N ILE A 409 6.43 -5.80 19.51
CA ILE A 409 6.77 -5.11 18.27
C ILE A 409 6.24 -5.97 17.11
N ASP A 410 5.23 -5.47 16.41
CA ASP A 410 4.45 -6.24 15.44
C ASP A 410 4.30 -5.48 14.13
N ALA A 411 4.67 -6.10 13.01
CA ALA A 411 4.48 -5.52 11.68
C ALA A 411 4.97 -4.06 11.58
N CYS A 412 6.14 -3.75 12.12
CA CYS A 412 6.73 -2.40 12.05
C CYS A 412 7.83 -2.31 10.99
N THR A 413 8.11 -1.11 10.49
CA THR A 413 9.31 -0.80 9.71
C THR A 413 10.22 0.10 10.56
N ILE A 414 11.36 -0.43 11.01
CA ILE A 414 12.33 0.29 11.84
C ILE A 414 13.60 0.51 11.00
N SER A 415 13.82 1.76 10.58
CA SER A 415 15.00 2.12 9.80
C SER A 415 15.76 3.26 10.44
N ASN A 416 16.98 2.98 10.91
CA ASN A 416 17.83 4.01 11.49
C ASN A 416 19.31 3.60 11.46
N PRO A 417 20.10 4.11 10.49
CA PRO A 417 21.56 3.86 10.43
C PRO A 417 22.32 4.44 11.62
N ASN A 418 21.75 5.44 12.29
CA ASN A 418 22.31 6.08 13.47
C ASN A 418 21.87 5.40 14.77
N MET A 419 21.09 4.32 14.69
CA MET A 419 20.71 3.54 15.85
C MET A 419 21.95 2.78 16.34
N LEU A 420 22.59 3.32 17.38
CA LEU A 420 23.58 2.63 18.21
C LEU A 420 24.94 2.33 17.55
N GLY A 421 25.58 3.37 17.00
CA GLY A 421 26.98 3.34 16.54
C GLY A 421 28.06 3.20 17.63
N THR A 422 27.71 2.95 18.90
CA THR A 422 28.67 2.74 20.00
C THR A 422 28.30 1.50 20.81
N ALA A 423 29.30 0.86 21.43
CA ALA A 423 29.16 -0.42 22.14
C ALA A 423 28.30 -0.38 23.43
N ALA A 424 27.59 0.71 23.74
CA ALA A 424 26.97 0.95 25.05
C ALA A 424 25.46 0.61 25.15
N PHE A 425 24.73 0.58 24.03
CA PHE A 425 23.25 0.51 24.07
C PHE A 425 22.67 -0.57 23.15
N SER A 426 21.36 -0.82 23.26
CA SER A 426 20.63 -1.88 22.54
C SER A 426 19.19 -1.48 22.21
N LEU A 427 18.52 -2.25 21.34
CA LEU A 427 17.10 -2.05 21.03
C LEU A 427 16.21 -2.21 22.28
N LEU A 428 16.51 -3.23 23.09
CA LEU A 428 15.75 -3.65 24.27
C LEU A 428 16.61 -3.58 25.53
N TYR A 429 16.45 -2.48 26.26
CA TYR A 429 16.92 -2.32 27.64
C TYR A 429 15.74 -2.62 28.58
N ALA A 430 15.41 -3.89 28.79
CA ALA A 430 14.28 -4.30 29.62
C ALA A 430 14.79 -4.92 30.93
N ARG A 431 14.96 -4.09 31.96
CA ARG A 431 15.39 -4.53 33.30
C ARG A 431 14.26 -4.66 34.31
N PHE A 432 13.03 -4.34 33.91
CA PHE A 432 11.86 -4.68 34.72
C PHE A 432 11.82 -6.20 34.94
N VAL A 433 11.82 -6.63 36.22
CA VAL A 433 12.24 -7.98 36.64
C VAL A 433 11.52 -9.09 35.89
N SER A 434 10.19 -9.00 35.77
CA SER A 434 9.42 -9.90 34.92
C SER A 434 9.04 -9.15 33.64
N ASN A 435 9.63 -9.57 32.52
CA ASN A 435 9.30 -9.03 31.21
C ASN A 435 9.06 -10.16 30.21
N VAL A 436 8.11 -9.94 29.29
CA VAL A 436 7.77 -10.85 28.19
C VAL A 436 7.86 -10.04 26.90
N ILE A 437 8.60 -10.55 25.91
CA ILE A 437 8.92 -9.80 24.70
C ILE A 437 8.54 -10.63 23.48
N THR A 438 7.79 -10.03 22.55
CA THR A 438 7.51 -10.61 21.23
C THR A 438 7.89 -9.60 20.15
N VAL A 439 8.65 -10.05 19.15
CA VAL A 439 8.97 -9.26 17.96
C VAL A 439 8.63 -10.09 16.74
N ARG A 440 7.63 -9.67 15.97
CA ARG A 440 7.16 -10.44 14.81
C ARG A 440 6.84 -9.57 13.62
N LYS A 441 6.92 -10.16 12.44
CA LYS A 441 6.58 -9.53 11.16
C LYS A 441 7.25 -8.16 10.94
N THR A 442 8.35 -7.87 11.63
CA THR A 442 8.96 -6.54 11.66
C THR A 442 10.14 -6.48 10.70
N LEU A 443 10.21 -5.40 9.92
CA LEU A 443 11.29 -5.10 9.00
C LEU A 443 12.27 -4.13 9.68
N PHE A 444 13.49 -4.60 9.92
CA PHE A 444 14.62 -3.77 10.33
C PHE A 444 15.49 -3.49 9.11
N ALA A 445 15.79 -2.22 8.86
CA ALA A 445 16.60 -1.80 7.73
C ALA A 445 17.68 -0.80 8.14
N ASN A 446 18.95 -1.16 7.90
CA ASN A 446 20.12 -0.39 8.30
C ASN A 446 20.11 -0.08 9.81
N THR A 447 19.83 -1.07 10.65
CA THR A 447 19.76 -0.89 12.11
C THR A 447 20.89 -1.68 12.77
N PRO A 448 22.04 -1.05 13.10
CA PRO A 448 23.22 -1.77 13.56
C PRO A 448 23.16 -2.24 15.02
N ALA A 449 22.13 -1.83 15.78
CA ALA A 449 21.93 -2.20 17.17
C ALA A 449 21.86 -3.72 17.44
N PRO A 450 22.35 -4.22 18.59
CA PRO A 450 21.95 -5.53 19.11
C PRO A 450 20.54 -5.49 19.71
N TYR A 451 19.91 -6.67 19.87
CA TYR A 451 18.61 -6.75 20.54
C TYR A 451 18.69 -6.35 22.00
N THR A 452 19.66 -6.86 22.76
CA THR A 452 19.87 -6.51 24.17
C THR A 452 21.34 -6.63 24.54
N ARG A 453 21.73 -5.99 25.63
CA ARG A 453 23.00 -6.22 26.34
C ARG A 453 22.80 -6.52 27.83
N GLU A 454 21.56 -6.45 28.29
CA GLU A 454 21.19 -6.63 29.69
C GLU A 454 20.92 -8.11 29.98
N ILE A 455 21.51 -8.61 31.06
CA ILE A 455 21.37 -10.01 31.48
C ILE A 455 19.91 -10.35 31.80
N VAL A 456 19.17 -9.37 32.33
CA VAL A 456 17.78 -9.51 32.81
C VAL A 456 16.72 -9.31 31.73
N THR A 457 17.08 -8.81 30.55
CA THR A 457 16.14 -8.75 29.41
C THR A 457 15.79 -10.19 29.00
N ALA A 458 14.50 -10.51 28.98
CA ALA A 458 14.03 -11.82 28.57
C ALA A 458 14.38 -12.10 27.09
N ASN A 459 14.46 -13.39 26.74
CA ASN A 459 14.55 -13.78 25.33
C ASN A 459 13.29 -13.35 24.59
N PRO A 460 13.40 -12.53 23.52
CA PRO A 460 12.24 -12.25 22.70
C PRO A 460 11.79 -13.52 21.96
N THR A 461 10.48 -13.69 21.83
CA THR A 461 9.89 -14.63 20.88
C THR A 461 9.88 -13.97 19.51
N PHE A 462 10.56 -14.58 18.54
CA PHE A 462 10.66 -14.08 17.17
C PHE A 462 9.76 -14.84 16.21
N THR A 463 9.14 -14.14 15.24
CA THR A 463 8.38 -14.79 14.17
C THR A 463 8.34 -13.92 12.91
N GLY A 464 8.93 -14.41 11.81
CA GLY A 464 8.78 -13.80 10.48
C GLY A 464 9.33 -12.38 10.36
N ASN A 465 10.44 -12.06 11.02
CA ASN A 465 11.12 -10.77 10.89
C ASN A 465 12.10 -10.76 9.69
N ASN A 466 12.49 -9.55 9.27
CA ASN A 466 13.53 -9.34 8.26
C ASN A 466 14.55 -8.27 8.73
N TYR A 467 15.83 -8.48 8.44
CA TYR A 467 16.96 -7.73 9.01
C TYR A 467 17.94 -7.24 7.93
N PHE A 468 17.45 -6.44 6.98
CA PHE A 468 18.29 -5.87 5.94
C PHE A 468 19.35 -4.95 6.54
N ASN A 469 20.63 -5.20 6.24
CA ASN A 469 21.78 -4.47 6.79
C ASN A 469 21.72 -4.27 8.32
N SER A 470 21.17 -5.25 9.05
CA SER A 470 20.98 -5.19 10.51
C SER A 470 21.62 -6.42 11.19
N PRO A 471 22.93 -6.65 11.00
CA PRO A 471 23.54 -7.95 11.25
C PRO A 471 23.61 -8.36 12.73
N ASN A 472 23.58 -7.41 13.66
CA ASN A 472 23.57 -7.71 15.10
C ASN A 472 22.16 -8.08 15.63
N LEU A 473 21.12 -7.92 14.81
CA LEU A 473 19.76 -8.39 15.12
C LEU A 473 19.50 -9.80 14.57
N ASN A 474 20.12 -10.16 13.44
CA ASN A 474 19.98 -11.48 12.80
C ASN A 474 21.12 -12.46 13.15
N GLY A 475 22.19 -11.96 13.75
CA GLY A 475 23.33 -12.74 14.22
C GLY A 475 24.13 -11.98 15.27
N ASN A 476 25.39 -12.36 15.49
CA ASN A 476 26.27 -11.64 16.40
C ASN A 476 27.71 -11.53 15.86
N PRO A 477 27.91 -11.00 14.64
CA PRO A 477 29.25 -10.96 14.03
C PRO A 477 30.24 -10.09 14.80
N ASN A 478 29.76 -9.14 15.62
CA ASN A 478 30.59 -8.27 16.46
C ASN A 478 30.74 -8.77 17.91
N ALA A 479 30.38 -10.03 18.19
CA ALA A 479 30.50 -10.67 19.51
C ALA A 479 30.03 -9.79 20.69
N LEU A 480 28.87 -9.13 20.53
CA LEU A 480 28.34 -8.23 21.54
C LEU A 480 27.80 -9.07 22.72
N ALA A 481 28.26 -8.74 23.92
CA ALA A 481 27.89 -9.46 25.13
C ALA A 481 26.37 -9.44 25.37
N ASN A 482 25.82 -10.58 25.81
CA ASN A 482 24.40 -10.79 26.13
C ASN A 482 23.40 -10.58 24.98
N ASN A 483 23.86 -10.38 23.74
CA ASN A 483 22.98 -10.23 22.60
C ASN A 483 22.09 -11.47 22.39
N ARG A 484 20.84 -11.25 21.96
CA ARG A 484 19.83 -12.28 21.68
C ARG A 484 19.34 -12.14 20.22
N PRO A 485 20.17 -12.49 19.22
CA PRO A 485 19.78 -12.33 17.83
C PRO A 485 18.70 -13.32 17.39
N ASP A 486 17.86 -12.90 16.45
CA ASP A 486 16.91 -13.74 15.71
C ASP A 486 17.62 -14.43 14.54
N ALA A 487 18.26 -15.57 14.83
CA ALA A 487 18.97 -16.36 13.82
C ALA A 487 18.03 -17.03 12.78
N ALA A 488 16.72 -17.09 13.04
CA ALA A 488 15.74 -17.68 12.13
C ALA A 488 15.13 -16.64 11.17
N GLY A 489 15.29 -15.35 11.46
CA GLY A 489 14.82 -14.28 10.60
C GLY A 489 15.56 -14.19 9.26
N THR A 490 14.92 -13.51 8.30
CA THR A 490 15.49 -13.30 6.97
C THR A 490 16.31 -12.00 6.92
N ALA A 491 17.13 -11.82 5.88
CA ALA A 491 17.92 -10.59 5.66
C ALA A 491 17.83 -10.12 4.20
N LEU A 492 16.62 -10.20 3.63
CA LEU A 492 16.30 -9.79 2.26
C LEU A 492 16.32 -8.27 2.12
N ASP A 493 16.80 -7.76 0.98
CA ASP A 493 16.69 -6.35 0.63
C ASP A 493 15.23 -5.97 0.36
N PRO A 494 14.64 -5.00 1.08
CA PRO A 494 13.26 -4.58 0.86
C PRO A 494 13.05 -3.82 -0.45
N GLN A 495 14.11 -3.37 -1.12
CA GLN A 495 14.05 -2.60 -2.36
C GLN A 495 13.16 -1.37 -2.20
N PHE A 496 13.39 -0.60 -1.13
CA PHE A 496 12.63 0.60 -0.85
C PHE A 496 12.66 1.56 -2.04
N VAL A 497 11.51 2.14 -2.38
CA VAL A 497 11.43 3.16 -3.44
C VAL A 497 12.34 4.35 -3.11
N SER A 498 12.24 4.93 -1.91
CA SER A 498 13.13 6.03 -1.48
C SER A 498 13.12 6.23 0.04
N ALA A 499 13.87 5.38 0.76
CA ALA A 499 13.98 5.48 2.22
C ALA A 499 14.54 6.82 2.70
N ALA A 500 15.42 7.47 1.91
CA ALA A 500 16.01 8.76 2.23
C ALA A 500 14.98 9.90 2.33
N THR A 501 13.89 9.81 1.57
CA THR A 501 12.78 10.77 1.61
C THR A 501 11.62 10.31 2.49
N GLY A 502 11.79 9.22 3.25
CA GLY A 502 10.74 8.64 4.10
C GLY A 502 9.74 7.76 3.35
N ASP A 503 9.99 7.43 2.08
CA ASP A 503 9.17 6.49 1.31
C ASP A 503 9.74 5.08 1.48
N PHE A 504 9.13 4.32 2.38
CA PHE A 504 9.54 2.94 2.69
C PHE A 504 8.78 1.89 1.87
N THR A 505 8.11 2.28 0.78
CA THR A 505 7.39 1.35 -0.10
C THR A 505 8.31 0.19 -0.51
N VAL A 506 7.93 -1.02 -0.13
CA VAL A 506 8.65 -2.28 -0.35
C VAL A 506 8.37 -2.78 -1.75
N LYS A 507 9.40 -3.18 -2.50
CA LYS A 507 9.26 -3.82 -3.82
C LYS A 507 9.67 -5.30 -3.83
N ASN A 508 10.25 -5.79 -2.75
CA ASN A 508 10.54 -7.21 -2.59
C ASN A 508 9.25 -8.02 -2.35
N GLN A 509 8.85 -8.80 -3.36
CA GLN A 509 7.61 -9.60 -3.32
C GLN A 509 7.57 -10.59 -2.16
N THR A 510 8.67 -11.27 -1.83
CA THR A 510 8.72 -12.24 -0.72
C THR A 510 8.41 -11.58 0.63
N LEU A 511 8.86 -10.33 0.84
CA LEU A 511 8.53 -9.60 2.06
C LEU A 511 7.07 -9.15 2.10
N ILE A 512 6.50 -8.78 0.94
CA ILE A 512 5.09 -8.43 0.78
C ILE A 512 4.20 -9.64 1.11
N ASP A 513 4.47 -10.79 0.49
CA ASP A 513 3.70 -12.04 0.66
C ASP A 513 3.76 -12.55 2.11
N ASN A 514 4.93 -12.46 2.73
CA ASN A 514 5.11 -12.85 4.14
C ASN A 514 4.63 -11.80 5.13
N GLN A 515 4.11 -10.68 4.66
CA GLN A 515 3.57 -9.59 5.47
C GLN A 515 4.60 -8.95 6.42
N VAL A 516 5.84 -8.78 5.98
CA VAL A 516 6.95 -8.29 6.82
C VAL A 516 7.16 -6.80 6.66
N GLY A 517 6.98 -6.04 7.74
CA GLY A 517 7.07 -4.59 7.78
C GLY A 517 5.70 -3.92 7.94
N ASP A 518 5.73 -2.61 8.14
CA ASP A 518 4.53 -1.77 8.24
C ASP A 518 3.63 -1.97 7.01
N PRO A 519 2.35 -2.40 7.18
CA PRO A 519 1.44 -2.67 6.07
C PRO A 519 1.24 -1.48 5.12
N ARG A 520 1.44 -0.25 5.58
CA ARG A 520 1.35 0.97 4.75
C ARG A 520 2.26 0.89 3.52
N TRP A 521 3.38 0.21 3.64
CA TRP A 521 4.43 0.20 2.62
C TRP A 521 4.45 -1.07 1.75
N ARG A 522 3.48 -1.98 1.92
CA ARG A 522 3.46 -3.29 1.23
C ARG A 522 2.27 -3.43 0.28
N GLN A 523 1.89 -2.31 -0.36
CA GLN A 523 0.75 -2.22 -1.27
C GLN A 523 1.11 -2.63 -2.69
#